data_AF-A0A5N3XF73-F1
#
_entry.id   AF-A0A5N3XF73-F1
#
_cell.length_a   1.000
_cell.length_b   1.000
_cell.length_c   1.000
_cell.angle_alpha   90.00
_cell.angle_beta   90.00
_cell.angle_gamma   90.00
#
_symmetry.space_group_name_H-M   'P 1'
#
loop_
_entity.id
_entity.type
_entity.pdbx_description
1 polymer ?
#
loop_
_entity_poly.entity_id
_entity_poly.type
_entity_poly.pdbx_seq_one_letter_code
_entity_poly.pdbx_strand_id
1 'polypeptide(L)'
;MELLEEDLTCPICCSLFDDPRVLPCSHNFCKKCLEGILEGNVRNSLWRSSPFKCPTCRKETSATGVNSLQVNYSLKGIVEKYNKIKISPKMPVCKGHLGQPLNIFCLTDMQLICGICATRGEHTKHVFCSIEDAYAQERDAFESLFQSFETWRRGDALSRLDTLETSKRKSLQLLTKDSDKVKEFFEKLQHTLDQKKNEILSDFETMKLAVMQAYDPEINKLNTILQEQRMAFNIAEAFKDVSEPIIFLQQMQEFREKIKVIKETPLPPSNLPSSPLMKNFDTSQWEDIKLVDVDKLSLPQDTGSFISKIPWRLYPLFVVVILLGLLVFFSPAIFLEWSVFDEIATWKDNLSNFSLYLTRSADFVEQSVFYWEQLTDGLFIFSERLKSFTLVVLNNVAEFVCKYKLL
;
A
#
# COMPACT_ATOMS: atom_id res chain seq x y z
N MET A 1 26.93 64.52 -7.63
CA MET A 1 28.16 63.71 -7.70
C MET A 1 28.35 63.11 -9.09
N GLU A 2 27.26 62.82 -9.83
CA GLU A 2 27.31 62.36 -11.23
C GLU A 2 27.98 63.35 -12.20
N LEU A 3 27.72 64.66 -12.04
CA LEU A 3 28.35 65.72 -12.86
C LEU A 3 29.89 65.74 -12.78
N LEU A 4 30.48 65.24 -11.71
CA LEU A 4 31.95 65.18 -11.53
C LEU A 4 32.55 63.88 -12.09
N GLU A 5 31.75 62.83 -12.28
CA GLU A 5 32.25 61.57 -12.82
C GLU A 5 32.60 61.73 -14.30
N GLU A 6 31.77 62.43 -15.07
CA GLU A 6 31.99 62.73 -16.49
C GLU A 6 33.33 63.44 -16.73
N ASP A 7 33.66 64.45 -15.92
CA ASP A 7 34.91 65.21 -16.00
C ASP A 7 36.17 64.39 -15.65
N LEU A 8 35.99 63.27 -14.93
CA LEU A 8 37.06 62.38 -14.49
C LEU A 8 37.17 61.11 -15.34
N THR A 9 36.44 61.05 -16.45
CA THR A 9 36.35 59.87 -17.31
C THR A 9 37.23 60.02 -18.54
N CYS A 10 38.00 58.98 -18.86
CA CYS A 10 38.79 58.94 -20.08
C CYS A 10 37.89 58.78 -21.30
N PRO A 11 38.03 59.61 -22.35
CA PRO A 11 37.15 59.58 -23.52
C PRO A 11 37.35 58.35 -24.43
N ILE A 12 38.37 57.51 -24.17
CA ILE A 12 38.62 56.29 -24.95
C ILE A 12 37.94 55.07 -24.29
N CYS A 13 38.19 54.84 -23.00
CA CYS A 13 37.64 53.69 -22.28
C CYS A 13 36.34 53.99 -21.55
N CYS A 14 35.87 55.25 -21.59
CA CYS A 14 34.67 55.73 -20.87
C CYS A 14 34.65 55.31 -19.39
N SER A 15 35.85 55.19 -18.79
CA SER A 15 36.08 54.82 -17.39
C SER A 15 36.94 55.89 -16.72
N LEU A 16 36.88 55.98 -15.38
CA LEU A 16 37.75 56.88 -14.62
C LEU A 16 39.22 56.74 -15.03
N PHE A 17 39.95 57.85 -15.10
CA PHE A 17 41.34 57.84 -15.57
C PHE A 17 42.25 56.90 -14.75
N ASP A 18 42.80 55.87 -15.40
CA ASP A 18 43.84 54.96 -14.89
C ASP A 18 45.20 55.34 -15.48
N ASP A 19 46.15 55.72 -14.63
CA ASP A 19 47.46 56.27 -15.03
C ASP A 19 47.36 57.33 -16.15
N PRO A 20 46.73 58.50 -15.88
CA PRO A 20 46.48 59.53 -16.89
C PRO A 20 47.77 60.12 -17.43
N ARG A 21 47.94 60.07 -18.75
CA ARG A 21 49.04 60.68 -19.50
C ARG A 21 48.58 61.93 -20.22
N VAL A 22 49.38 62.99 -20.15
CA VAL A 22 49.13 64.27 -20.82
C VAL A 22 49.88 64.31 -22.14
N LEU A 23 49.16 64.54 -23.24
CA LEU A 23 49.76 64.86 -24.53
C LEU A 23 50.20 66.34 -24.55
N PRO A 24 51.12 66.75 -25.44
CA PRO A 24 51.51 68.15 -25.62
C PRO A 24 50.34 69.10 -25.96
N CYS A 25 49.22 68.55 -26.46
CA CYS A 25 47.98 69.30 -26.67
C CYS A 25 47.11 69.47 -25.40
N SER A 26 47.60 69.09 -24.23
CA SER A 26 46.96 69.13 -22.90
C SER A 26 45.76 68.18 -22.69
N HIS A 27 45.42 67.32 -23.64
CA HIS A 27 44.42 66.27 -23.44
C HIS A 27 45.00 65.08 -22.66
N ASN A 28 44.14 64.47 -21.83
CA ASN A 28 44.49 63.39 -20.91
C ASN A 28 43.86 62.07 -21.37
N PHE A 29 44.60 60.98 -21.27
CA PHE A 29 44.11 59.62 -21.56
C PHE A 29 44.79 58.61 -20.65
N CYS A 30 44.16 57.46 -20.40
CA CYS A 30 44.81 56.37 -19.67
C CYS A 30 46.03 55.86 -20.45
N LYS A 31 47.11 55.49 -19.75
CA LYS A 31 48.32 54.92 -20.37
C LYS A 31 47.97 53.76 -21.32
N LYS A 32 47.18 52.80 -20.83
CA LYS A 32 46.74 51.62 -21.60
C LYS A 32 45.93 52.01 -22.86
N CYS A 33 45.12 53.05 -22.77
CA CYS A 33 44.34 53.53 -23.92
C CYS A 33 45.23 54.12 -25.01
N LEU A 34 46.32 54.80 -24.64
CA LEU A 34 47.31 55.29 -25.59
C LEU A 34 48.16 54.15 -26.16
N GLU A 35 48.52 53.15 -25.34
CA GLU A 35 49.27 51.97 -25.79
C GLU A 35 48.48 51.20 -26.85
N GLY A 36 47.19 50.96 -26.62
CA GLY A 36 46.32 50.29 -27.60
C GLY A 36 46.19 51.04 -28.94
N ILE A 37 46.21 52.38 -28.93
CA ILE A 37 46.20 53.18 -30.17
C ILE A 37 47.52 53.04 -30.93
N LEU A 38 48.66 53.02 -30.22
CA LEU A 38 49.96 52.83 -30.84
C LEU A 38 50.11 51.42 -31.42
N GLU A 39 49.70 50.39 -30.69
CA GLU A 39 49.72 49.00 -31.15
C GLU A 39 48.80 48.77 -32.36
N GLY A 40 47.64 49.44 -32.40
CA GLY A 40 46.72 49.41 -33.55
C GLY A 40 47.32 50.03 -34.82
N ASN A 41 48.17 51.06 -34.70
CA ASN A 41 48.86 51.68 -35.83
C ASN A 41 50.04 50.86 -36.36
N VAL A 42 50.67 50.01 -35.53
CA VAL A 42 51.81 49.16 -35.95
C VAL A 42 51.39 48.07 -36.94
N ARG A 43 50.13 47.63 -36.94
CA ARG A 43 49.61 46.65 -37.92
C ARG A 43 49.45 47.19 -39.35
N ASN A 44 49.51 48.51 -39.55
CA ASN A 44 49.22 49.15 -40.84
C ASN A 44 50.42 49.89 -41.48
N SER A 45 51.65 49.76 -40.97
CA SER A 45 52.82 50.40 -41.61
C SER A 45 54.12 49.65 -41.30
N LEU A 46 54.62 48.90 -42.28
CA LEU A 46 55.91 48.16 -42.22
C LEU A 46 57.15 49.07 -42.37
N TRP A 47 57.01 50.40 -42.41
CA TRP A 47 58.13 51.32 -42.58
C TRP A 47 57.85 52.66 -41.86
N ARG A 48 58.69 52.98 -40.85
CA ARG A 48 58.82 54.25 -40.08
C ARG A 48 57.79 54.48 -38.95
N SER A 49 58.29 54.76 -37.73
CA SER A 49 57.50 55.23 -36.58
C SER A 49 56.92 56.62 -36.84
N SER A 50 55.68 56.69 -37.34
CA SER A 50 54.96 57.95 -37.58
C SER A 50 54.47 58.57 -36.25
N PRO A 51 54.47 59.90 -36.08
CA PRO A 51 53.86 60.55 -34.91
C PRO A 51 52.35 60.27 -34.87
N PHE A 52 51.85 59.79 -33.72
CA PHE A 52 50.42 59.49 -33.56
C PHE A 52 49.62 60.76 -33.24
N LYS A 53 48.32 60.76 -33.59
CA LYS A 53 47.42 61.92 -33.43
C LYS A 53 46.59 61.83 -32.16
N CYS A 54 46.38 62.96 -31.48
CA CYS A 54 45.50 63.03 -30.32
C CYS A 54 44.06 62.61 -30.69
N PRO A 55 43.43 61.69 -29.96
CA PRO A 55 42.05 61.24 -30.24
C PRO A 55 41.00 62.35 -30.16
N THR A 56 41.22 63.35 -29.29
CA THR A 56 40.26 64.45 -29.08
C THR A 56 40.45 65.57 -30.11
N CYS A 57 41.69 66.03 -30.31
CA CYS A 57 41.96 67.25 -31.12
C CYS A 57 42.79 67.02 -32.39
N ARG A 58 43.16 65.76 -32.69
CA ARG A 58 43.91 65.32 -33.89
C ARG A 58 45.28 65.94 -34.12
N LYS A 59 45.80 66.75 -33.19
CA LYS A 59 47.17 67.29 -33.23
C LYS A 59 48.18 66.14 -33.17
N GLU A 60 49.20 66.22 -34.01
CA GLU A 60 50.30 65.24 -34.07
C GLU A 60 51.17 65.36 -32.82
N THR A 61 51.56 64.21 -32.27
CA THR A 61 52.35 64.11 -31.05
C THR A 61 53.75 63.61 -31.40
N SER A 62 54.77 64.41 -31.08
CA SER A 62 56.19 64.09 -31.30
C SER A 62 56.78 63.11 -30.27
N ALA A 63 55.96 62.56 -29.38
CA ALA A 63 56.40 61.68 -28.30
C ALA A 63 56.80 60.29 -28.84
N THR A 64 58.01 59.86 -28.50
CA THR A 64 58.56 58.54 -28.84
C THR A 64 57.99 57.46 -27.90
N GLY A 65 56.69 57.18 -28.07
CA GLY A 65 55.95 56.15 -27.32
C GLY A 65 55.29 56.67 -26.04
N VAL A 66 54.30 55.92 -25.52
CA VAL A 66 53.47 56.35 -24.37
C VAL A 66 54.28 56.62 -23.11
N ASN A 67 55.36 55.87 -22.88
CA ASN A 67 56.21 56.02 -21.69
C ASN A 67 56.95 57.37 -21.66
N SER A 68 57.10 58.06 -22.79
CA SER A 68 57.70 59.41 -22.84
C SER A 68 56.72 60.52 -22.44
N LEU A 69 55.42 60.22 -22.32
CA LEU A 69 54.40 61.18 -21.90
C LEU A 69 54.37 61.33 -20.37
N GLN A 70 54.25 62.57 -19.92
CA GLN A 70 54.15 62.90 -18.50
C GLN A 70 52.83 62.39 -17.90
N VAL A 71 52.89 61.92 -16.66
CA VAL A 71 51.71 61.55 -15.87
C VAL A 71 51.05 62.82 -15.31
N ASN A 72 49.73 62.93 -15.43
CA ASN A 72 48.96 63.95 -14.72
C ASN A 72 48.67 63.51 -13.29
N TYR A 73 49.62 63.74 -12.39
CA TYR A 73 49.47 63.37 -10.98
C TYR A 73 48.30 64.07 -10.29
N SER A 74 47.94 65.28 -10.70
CA SER A 74 46.78 66.00 -10.14
C SER A 74 45.47 65.28 -10.49
N LEU A 75 45.27 64.92 -11.76
CA LEU A 75 44.10 64.17 -12.20
C LEU A 75 44.04 62.78 -11.56
N LYS A 76 45.19 62.09 -11.48
CA LYS A 76 45.31 60.81 -10.76
C LYS A 76 44.88 60.95 -9.29
N GLY A 77 45.36 61.98 -8.59
CA GLY A 77 45.00 62.24 -7.19
C GLY A 77 43.53 62.62 -6.99
N ILE A 78 42.90 63.30 -7.95
CA ILE A 78 41.46 63.60 -7.89
C ILE A 78 40.62 62.33 -8.07
N VAL A 79 40.97 61.47 -9.05
CA VAL A 79 40.31 60.17 -9.25
C VAL A 79 40.44 59.27 -8.02
N GLU A 80 41.62 59.23 -7.39
CA GLU A 80 41.84 58.48 -6.15
C GLU A 80 40.96 58.98 -4.99
N LYS A 81 40.82 60.30 -4.83
CA LYS A 81 39.94 60.90 -3.80
C LYS A 81 38.46 60.63 -4.09
N TYR A 82 38.05 60.74 -5.35
CA TYR A 82 36.69 60.42 -5.78
C TYR A 82 36.30 58.97 -5.45
N ASN A 83 37.19 58.02 -5.76
CA ASN A 83 36.99 56.61 -5.43
C ASN A 83 36.84 56.38 -3.92
N LYS A 84 37.64 57.05 -3.07
CA LYS A 84 37.51 56.95 -1.60
C LYS A 84 36.15 57.42 -1.10
N ILE A 85 35.59 58.47 -1.68
CA ILE A 85 34.26 58.99 -1.31
C ILE A 85 33.16 58.04 -1.80
N LYS A 86 33.26 57.54 -3.04
CA LYS A 86 32.29 56.60 -3.64
C LYS A 86 32.19 55.28 -2.88
N ILE A 87 33.29 54.82 -2.27
CA ILE A 87 33.37 53.55 -1.52
C ILE A 87 32.94 53.71 -0.05
N SER A 88 32.87 54.93 0.49
CA SER A 88 32.42 55.13 1.87
C SER A 88 30.94 54.74 2.02
N PRO A 89 30.58 53.96 3.07
CA PRO A 89 29.20 53.53 3.28
C PRO A 89 28.32 54.77 3.46
N LYS A 90 27.32 54.92 2.61
CA LYS A 90 26.35 56.02 2.72
C LYS A 90 25.56 55.82 4.00
N MET A 91 25.70 56.75 4.93
CA MET A 91 24.88 56.80 6.14
C MET A 91 23.40 56.81 5.73
N PRO A 92 22.55 55.95 6.30
CA PRO A 92 21.13 55.98 6.00
C PRO A 92 20.54 57.33 6.41
N VAL A 93 19.60 57.83 5.60
CA VAL A 93 18.95 59.13 5.82
C VAL A 93 17.54 58.96 6.38
N CYS A 94 17.12 59.93 7.18
CA CYS A 94 15.80 59.95 7.78
C CYS A 94 14.71 60.10 6.71
N LYS A 95 13.67 59.26 6.80
CA LYS A 95 12.50 59.33 5.90
C LYS A 95 11.67 60.59 6.14
N GLY A 96 11.59 61.08 7.38
CA GLY A 96 10.81 62.27 7.74
C GLY A 96 11.56 63.60 7.56
N HIS A 97 12.90 63.56 7.50
CA HIS A 97 13.72 64.77 7.45
C HIS A 97 14.76 64.67 6.33
N LEU A 98 14.49 65.37 5.22
CA LEU A 98 15.29 65.30 4.00
C LEU A 98 16.77 65.61 4.27
N GLY A 99 17.65 64.70 3.87
CA GLY A 99 19.11 64.86 3.97
C GLY A 99 19.69 64.73 5.38
N GLN A 100 18.87 64.41 6.39
CA GLN A 100 19.37 64.21 7.75
C GLN A 100 19.86 62.79 7.97
N PRO A 101 21.08 62.58 8.50
CA PRO A 101 21.61 61.25 8.77
C PRO A 101 20.90 60.58 9.96
N LEU A 102 20.71 59.26 9.88
CA LEU A 102 20.26 58.43 11.00
C LEU A 102 21.47 57.96 11.81
N ASN A 103 21.85 58.74 12.83
CA ASN A 103 23.07 58.56 13.60
C ASN A 103 22.85 58.55 15.13
N ILE A 104 21.61 58.44 15.58
CA ILE A 104 21.24 58.33 17.00
C ILE A 104 20.37 57.08 17.16
N PHE A 105 20.60 56.26 18.19
CA PHE A 105 19.73 55.12 18.49
C PHE A 105 18.76 55.46 19.62
N CYS A 106 17.46 55.27 19.36
CA CYS A 106 16.42 55.38 20.37
C CYS A 106 16.24 54.04 21.08
N LEU A 107 16.59 53.97 22.37
CA LEU A 107 16.43 52.77 23.19
C LEU A 107 14.96 52.47 23.50
N THR A 108 14.11 53.49 23.54
CA THR A 108 12.68 53.32 23.83
C THR A 108 11.96 52.61 22.68
N ASP A 109 12.29 52.96 21.44
CA ASP A 109 11.63 52.42 20.25
C ASP A 109 12.50 51.44 19.46
N MET A 110 13.73 51.20 19.92
CA MET A 110 14.70 50.26 19.34
C MET A 110 14.98 50.53 17.85
N GLN A 111 15.25 51.80 17.50
CA GLN A 111 15.46 52.21 16.12
C GLN A 111 16.43 53.38 15.96
N LEU A 112 17.04 53.48 14.77
CA LEU A 112 17.88 54.61 14.38
C LEU A 112 17.02 55.81 14.00
N ILE A 113 17.36 56.98 14.55
CA ILE A 113 16.70 58.27 14.33
C ILE A 113 17.73 59.35 13.96
N CYS A 114 17.28 60.50 13.46
CA CYS A 114 18.14 61.66 13.21
C CYS A 114 18.05 62.70 14.34
N GLY A 115 18.96 63.68 14.34
CA GLY A 115 18.97 64.76 15.34
C GLY A 115 17.68 65.59 15.41
N ILE A 116 16.95 65.75 14.30
CA ILE A 116 15.66 66.46 14.30
C ILE A 116 14.58 65.61 14.99
N CYS A 117 14.51 64.30 14.68
CA CYS A 117 13.63 63.36 15.38
C CYS A 117 13.85 63.38 16.89
N ALA A 118 15.11 63.46 17.33
CA ALA A 118 15.47 63.49 18.74
C ALA A 118 15.11 64.81 19.45
N THR A 119 15.26 65.95 18.78
CA THR A 119 15.16 67.28 19.44
C THR A 119 13.83 68.00 19.23
N ARG A 120 13.13 67.72 18.13
CA ARG A 120 11.89 68.41 17.74
C ARG A 120 10.80 67.47 17.24
N GLY A 121 11.11 66.19 17.06
CA GLY A 121 10.18 65.18 16.57
C GLY A 121 9.53 64.36 17.67
N GLU A 122 9.08 63.17 17.30
CA GLU A 122 8.30 62.25 18.15
C GLU A 122 9.11 61.66 19.31
N HIS A 123 10.44 61.74 19.29
CA HIS A 123 11.31 61.09 20.27
C HIS A 123 11.82 62.03 21.36
N THR A 124 11.31 63.27 21.48
CA THR A 124 11.82 64.30 22.42
C THR A 124 11.88 63.90 23.90
N LYS A 125 11.13 62.87 24.30
CA LYS A 125 11.09 62.35 25.68
C LYS A 125 11.70 60.95 25.83
N HIS A 126 12.27 60.40 24.75
CA HIS A 126 12.80 59.05 24.75
C HIS A 126 14.26 59.02 25.18
N VAL A 127 14.72 57.83 25.58
CA VAL A 127 16.10 57.63 26.00
C VAL A 127 16.93 57.24 24.77
N PHE A 128 18.08 57.89 24.62
CA PHE A 128 19.03 57.61 23.54
C PHE A 128 20.35 57.12 24.12
N CYS A 129 21.11 56.36 23.33
CA CYS A 129 22.49 56.00 23.64
C CYS A 129 23.39 56.23 22.42
N SER A 130 24.69 56.05 22.63
CA SER A 130 25.64 56.03 21.52
C SER A 130 25.34 54.85 20.59
N ILE A 131 25.78 54.95 19.34
CA ILE A 131 25.62 53.86 18.36
C ILE A 131 26.45 52.64 18.78
N GLU A 132 27.59 52.88 19.41
CA GLU A 132 28.50 51.86 19.91
C GLU A 132 27.86 51.04 21.03
N ASP A 133 27.23 51.72 22.00
CA ASP A 133 26.54 51.06 23.12
C ASP A 133 25.30 50.30 22.65
N ALA A 134 24.49 50.92 21.76
CA ALA A 134 23.34 50.26 21.14
C ALA A 134 23.76 48.99 20.41
N TYR A 135 24.84 49.08 19.62
CA TYR A 135 25.34 47.94 18.85
C TYR A 135 25.80 46.80 19.76
N ALA A 136 26.54 47.11 20.84
CA ALA A 136 26.97 46.10 21.79
C ALA A 136 25.77 45.40 22.44
N GLN A 137 24.78 46.17 22.91
CA GLN A 137 23.58 45.63 23.54
C GLN A 137 22.72 44.78 22.57
N GLU A 138 22.47 45.26 21.36
CA GLU A 138 21.71 44.51 20.34
C GLU A 138 22.45 43.26 19.86
N ARG A 139 23.79 43.29 19.83
CA ARG A 139 24.60 42.12 19.51
C ARG A 139 24.46 41.02 20.55
N ASP A 140 24.51 41.37 21.83
CA ASP A 140 24.34 40.42 22.92
C ASP A 140 22.89 39.88 22.95
N ALA A 141 21.90 40.76 22.75
CA ALA A 141 20.50 40.35 22.65
C ALA A 141 20.26 39.37 21.49
N PHE A 142 20.84 39.65 20.31
CA PHE A 142 20.78 38.74 19.17
C PHE A 142 21.36 37.36 19.51
N GLU A 143 22.53 37.30 20.14
CA GLU A 143 23.21 36.03 20.40
C GLU A 143 22.35 35.15 21.33
N SER A 144 21.77 35.75 22.37
CA SER A 144 20.86 35.04 23.29
C SER A 144 19.60 34.52 22.58
N LEU A 145 18.95 35.35 21.75
CA LEU A 145 17.76 34.98 20.99
C LEU A 145 18.08 33.89 19.96
N PHE A 146 19.20 34.01 19.26
CA PHE A 146 19.63 33.06 18.25
C PHE A 146 19.95 31.68 18.85
N GLN A 147 20.63 31.63 19.99
CA GLN A 147 20.90 30.37 20.69
C GLN A 147 19.61 29.69 21.16
N SER A 148 18.66 30.45 21.70
CA SER A 148 17.36 29.89 22.12
C SER A 148 16.58 29.32 20.93
N PHE A 149 16.54 30.05 19.81
CA PHE A 149 15.90 29.63 18.57
C PHE A 149 16.56 28.38 17.99
N GLU A 150 17.89 28.34 17.98
CA GLU A 150 18.62 27.19 17.44
C GLU A 150 18.40 25.93 18.29
N THR A 151 18.34 26.08 19.61
CA THR A 151 18.03 25.00 20.55
C THR A 151 16.62 24.46 20.32
N TRP A 152 15.61 25.34 20.23
CA TRP A 152 14.24 24.94 19.92
C TRP A 152 14.13 24.26 18.54
N ARG A 153 14.81 24.82 17.52
CA ARG A 153 14.84 24.28 16.16
C ARG A 153 15.45 22.87 16.11
N ARG A 154 16.60 22.65 16.77
CA ARG A 154 17.29 21.35 16.78
C ARG A 154 16.58 20.33 17.68
N GLY A 155 16.20 20.74 18.88
CA GLY A 155 15.69 19.87 19.93
C GLY A 155 14.22 19.49 19.72
N ASP A 156 13.34 20.47 19.57
CA ASP A 156 11.90 20.21 19.67
C ASP A 156 11.26 19.94 18.31
N ALA A 157 11.56 20.77 17.31
CA ALA A 157 10.89 20.68 16.01
C ALA A 157 11.33 19.45 15.22
N LEU A 158 12.64 19.26 15.05
CA LEU A 158 13.19 18.13 14.28
C LEU A 158 12.97 16.78 14.96
N SER A 159 13.13 16.70 16.29
CA SER A 159 12.88 15.46 17.04
C SER A 159 11.41 15.03 16.98
N ARG A 160 10.47 15.98 17.10
CA ARG A 160 9.04 15.68 16.95
C ARG A 160 8.69 15.23 15.54
N LEU A 161 9.29 15.84 14.53
CA LEU A 161 9.11 15.42 13.14
C LEU A 161 9.57 13.98 12.94
N ASP A 162 10.79 13.64 13.37
CA ASP A 162 11.32 12.27 13.26
C ASP A 162 10.46 11.26 14.05
N THR A 163 10.00 11.64 15.25
CA THR A 163 9.11 10.80 16.06
C THR A 163 7.77 10.54 15.37
N LEU A 164 7.18 11.56 14.72
CA LEU A 164 5.94 11.40 13.96
C LEU A 164 6.15 10.56 12.70
N GLU A 165 7.24 10.78 11.96
CA GLU A 165 7.57 9.99 10.78
C GLU A 165 7.82 8.52 11.11
N THR A 166 8.53 8.25 12.21
CA THR A 166 8.78 6.89 12.69
C THR A 166 7.49 6.23 13.18
N SER A 167 6.63 6.95 13.92
CA SER A 167 5.32 6.45 14.35
C SER A 167 4.39 6.14 13.17
N LYS A 168 4.35 7.02 12.16
CA LYS A 168 3.64 6.80 10.89
C LYS A 168 4.16 5.55 10.19
N ARG A 169 5.47 5.40 10.05
CA ARG A 169 6.11 4.23 9.40
C ARG A 169 5.73 2.93 10.11
N LYS A 170 5.80 2.91 11.46
CA LYS A 170 5.40 1.74 12.26
C LYS A 170 3.92 1.40 12.08
N SER A 171 3.05 2.40 12.10
CA SER A 171 1.61 2.21 11.93
C SER A 171 1.27 1.65 10.55
N LEU A 172 1.88 2.18 9.50
CA LEU A 172 1.72 1.67 8.13
C LEU A 172 2.26 0.25 8.00
N GLN A 173 3.40 -0.08 8.60
CA GLN A 173 3.94 -1.44 8.59
C GLN A 173 3.01 -2.45 9.27
N LEU A 174 2.36 -2.07 10.38
CA LEU A 174 1.35 -2.91 11.03
C LEU A 174 0.15 -3.17 10.11
N LEU A 175 -0.36 -2.12 9.47
CA LEU A 175 -1.48 -2.25 8.51
C LEU A 175 -1.12 -3.12 7.31
N THR A 176 0.08 -2.97 6.75
CA THR A 176 0.56 -3.83 5.66
C THR A 176 0.64 -5.28 6.13
N LYS A 177 1.23 -5.54 7.31
CA LYS A 177 1.33 -6.89 7.87
C LYS A 177 -0.03 -7.54 8.08
N ASP A 178 -1.02 -6.79 8.57
CA ASP A 178 -2.37 -7.33 8.78
C ASP A 178 -3.11 -7.53 7.45
N SER A 179 -2.93 -6.65 6.46
CA SER A 179 -3.41 -6.87 5.10
C SER A 179 -2.82 -8.13 4.48
N ASP A 180 -1.53 -8.38 4.65
CA ASP A 180 -0.87 -9.56 4.09
C ASP A 180 -1.37 -10.86 4.73
N LYS A 181 -1.64 -10.87 6.04
CA LYS A 181 -2.30 -12.01 6.70
C LYS A 181 -3.68 -12.30 6.13
N VAL A 182 -4.46 -11.25 5.81
CA VAL A 182 -5.78 -11.43 5.18
C VAL A 182 -5.62 -12.06 3.81
N LYS A 183 -4.68 -11.57 2.99
CA LYS A 183 -4.39 -12.17 1.67
C LYS A 183 -3.99 -13.63 1.80
N GLU A 184 -3.05 -13.95 2.67
CA GLU A 184 -2.56 -15.31 2.89
C GLU A 184 -3.71 -16.24 3.33
N PHE A 185 -4.60 -15.77 4.20
CA PHE A 185 -5.77 -16.54 4.62
C PHE A 185 -6.69 -16.88 3.44
N PHE A 186 -7.00 -15.91 2.59
CA PHE A 186 -7.86 -16.13 1.43
C PHE A 186 -7.19 -16.93 0.31
N GLU A 187 -5.89 -16.78 0.12
CA GLU A 187 -5.11 -17.61 -0.81
C GLU A 187 -5.11 -19.09 -0.36
N LYS A 188 -4.91 -19.34 0.94
CA LYS A 188 -5.00 -20.70 1.50
C LYS A 188 -6.41 -21.29 1.34
N LEU A 189 -7.43 -20.47 1.55
CA LEU A 189 -8.82 -20.90 1.34
C LEU A 189 -9.07 -21.28 -0.12
N GLN A 190 -8.67 -20.43 -1.07
CA GLN A 190 -8.80 -20.70 -2.50
C GLN A 190 -8.07 -21.99 -2.89
N HIS A 191 -6.83 -22.17 -2.42
CA HIS A 191 -6.07 -23.40 -2.65
C HIS A 191 -6.81 -24.64 -2.15
N THR A 192 -7.43 -24.57 -0.97
CA THR A 192 -8.18 -25.71 -0.40
C THR A 192 -9.40 -26.04 -1.27
N LEU A 193 -10.13 -25.01 -1.73
CA LEU A 193 -11.27 -25.18 -2.63
C LEU A 193 -10.86 -25.77 -3.98
N ASP A 194 -9.78 -25.27 -4.57
CA ASP A 194 -9.25 -25.77 -5.84
C ASP A 194 -8.76 -27.21 -5.71
N GLN A 195 -8.10 -27.56 -4.61
CA GLN A 195 -7.69 -28.93 -4.33
C GLN A 195 -8.90 -29.87 -4.27
N LYS A 196 -9.95 -29.48 -3.54
CA LYS A 196 -11.19 -30.29 -3.43
C LYS A 196 -11.93 -30.42 -4.77
N LYS A 197 -12.00 -29.34 -5.55
CA LYS A 197 -12.53 -29.39 -6.93
C LYS A 197 -11.77 -30.41 -7.78
N ASN A 198 -10.44 -30.35 -7.75
CA ASN A 198 -9.60 -31.23 -8.56
C ASN A 198 -9.69 -32.70 -8.10
N GLU A 199 -9.84 -32.94 -6.80
CA GLU A 199 -10.09 -34.27 -6.23
C GLU A 199 -11.39 -34.88 -6.79
N ILE A 200 -12.50 -34.14 -6.74
CA ILE A 200 -13.79 -34.61 -7.27
C ILE A 200 -13.72 -34.85 -8.79
N LEU A 201 -13.03 -33.99 -9.54
CA LEU A 201 -12.84 -34.19 -10.98
C LEU A 201 -12.01 -35.44 -11.29
N SER A 202 -11.00 -35.74 -10.46
CA SER A 202 -10.18 -36.95 -10.60
C SER A 202 -11.00 -38.22 -10.35
N ASP A 203 -11.91 -38.19 -9.38
CA ASP A 203 -12.83 -39.29 -9.11
C ASP A 203 -13.78 -39.55 -10.31
N PHE A 204 -14.26 -38.48 -10.98
CA PHE A 204 -15.04 -38.62 -12.22
C PHE A 204 -14.25 -39.28 -13.36
N GLU A 205 -12.98 -38.88 -13.56
CA GLU A 205 -12.11 -39.53 -14.57
C GLU A 205 -11.87 -41.01 -14.23
N THR A 206 -11.69 -41.33 -12.94
CA THR A 206 -11.56 -42.72 -12.48
C THR A 206 -12.81 -43.53 -12.80
N MET A 207 -14.00 -42.95 -12.58
CA MET A 207 -15.26 -43.61 -12.90
C MET A 207 -15.45 -43.79 -14.40
N LYS A 208 -15.08 -42.81 -15.22
CA LYS A 208 -15.10 -42.91 -16.69
C LYS A 208 -14.21 -44.06 -17.17
N LEU A 209 -13.01 -44.22 -16.59
CA LEU A 209 -12.13 -45.34 -16.88
C LEU A 209 -12.77 -46.69 -16.52
N ALA A 210 -13.45 -46.78 -15.37
CA ALA A 210 -14.17 -47.99 -14.98
C ALA A 210 -15.29 -48.36 -15.96
N VAL A 211 -16.05 -47.37 -16.47
CA VAL A 211 -17.06 -47.58 -17.51
C VAL A 211 -16.40 -48.10 -18.79
N MET A 212 -15.32 -47.47 -19.25
CA MET A 212 -14.59 -47.92 -20.45
C MET A 212 -14.10 -49.37 -20.29
N GLN A 213 -13.51 -49.72 -19.15
CA GLN A 213 -13.03 -51.07 -18.86
C GLN A 213 -14.13 -52.12 -18.84
N ALA A 214 -15.36 -51.75 -18.45
CA ALA A 214 -16.50 -52.67 -18.44
C ALA A 214 -17.10 -52.88 -19.85
N TYR A 215 -17.14 -51.84 -20.68
CA TYR A 215 -17.85 -51.87 -21.97
C TYR A 215 -16.96 -52.15 -23.18
N ASP A 216 -15.76 -51.55 -23.25
CA ASP A 216 -14.86 -51.70 -24.40
C ASP A 216 -14.52 -53.16 -24.75
N PRO A 217 -14.20 -54.07 -23.81
CA PRO A 217 -13.91 -55.46 -24.17
C PRO A 217 -15.13 -56.19 -24.74
N GLU A 218 -16.33 -55.93 -24.21
CA GLU A 218 -17.57 -56.55 -24.71
C GLU A 218 -17.94 -56.01 -26.10
N ILE A 219 -17.77 -54.70 -26.32
CA ILE A 219 -17.95 -54.06 -27.64
C ILE A 219 -16.97 -54.66 -28.65
N ASN A 220 -15.69 -54.78 -28.28
CA ASN A 220 -14.66 -55.35 -29.15
C ASN A 220 -14.95 -56.81 -29.50
N LYS A 221 -15.35 -57.62 -28.51
CA LYS A 221 -15.73 -59.02 -28.73
C LYS A 221 -16.90 -59.14 -29.70
N LEU A 222 -17.93 -58.32 -29.53
CA LEU A 222 -19.09 -58.32 -30.42
C LEU A 222 -18.72 -57.85 -31.84
N ASN A 223 -17.86 -56.83 -31.97
CA ASN A 223 -17.34 -56.39 -33.26
C ASN A 223 -16.58 -57.50 -33.99
N THR A 224 -15.75 -58.28 -33.30
CA THR A 224 -15.06 -59.43 -33.89
C THR A 224 -16.05 -60.48 -34.38
N ILE A 225 -17.09 -60.81 -33.59
CA ILE A 225 -18.13 -61.78 -34.01
C ILE A 225 -18.87 -61.28 -35.26
N LEU A 226 -19.27 -60.01 -35.29
CA LEU A 226 -19.94 -59.39 -36.43
C LEU A 226 -19.05 -59.38 -37.67
N GLN A 227 -17.74 -59.18 -37.51
CA GLN A 227 -16.78 -59.24 -38.59
C GLN A 227 -16.66 -60.67 -39.15
N GLU A 228 -16.52 -61.68 -38.31
CA GLU A 228 -16.48 -63.09 -38.72
C GLU A 228 -17.78 -63.52 -39.40
N GLN A 229 -18.94 -63.10 -38.90
CA GLN A 229 -20.24 -63.32 -39.55
C GLN A 229 -20.29 -62.73 -40.96
N ARG A 230 -19.79 -61.50 -41.13
CA ARG A 230 -19.72 -60.86 -42.45
C ARG A 230 -18.81 -61.63 -43.40
N MET A 231 -17.64 -62.10 -42.93
CA MET A 231 -16.76 -62.94 -43.74
C MET A 231 -17.42 -64.25 -44.14
N ALA A 232 -18.06 -64.95 -43.19
CA ALA A 232 -18.76 -66.20 -43.46
C ALA A 232 -19.89 -66.01 -44.50
N PHE A 233 -20.65 -64.92 -44.39
CA PHE A 233 -21.68 -64.56 -45.36
C PHE A 233 -21.11 -64.32 -46.75
N ASN A 234 -20.02 -63.55 -46.85
CA ASN A 234 -19.36 -63.28 -48.14
C ASN A 234 -18.83 -64.56 -48.80
N ILE A 235 -18.24 -65.47 -48.01
CA ILE A 235 -17.78 -66.77 -48.52
C ILE A 235 -18.99 -67.56 -49.04
N ALA A 236 -20.04 -67.71 -48.22
CA ALA A 236 -21.27 -68.42 -48.62
C ALA A 236 -21.88 -67.89 -49.93
N GLU A 237 -21.95 -66.57 -50.06
CA GLU A 237 -22.49 -65.91 -51.26
C GLU A 237 -21.60 -66.13 -52.49
N ALA A 238 -20.27 -66.19 -52.32
CA ALA A 238 -19.33 -66.35 -53.43
C ALA A 238 -19.33 -67.76 -54.04
N PHE A 239 -19.62 -68.81 -53.24
CA PHE A 239 -19.54 -70.20 -53.72
C PHE A 239 -20.89 -70.89 -53.96
N LYS A 240 -22.01 -70.24 -53.61
CA LYS A 240 -23.36 -70.86 -53.70
C LYS A 240 -23.72 -71.37 -55.10
N ASP A 241 -23.21 -70.73 -56.15
CA ASP A 241 -23.50 -71.03 -57.56
C ASP A 241 -22.27 -71.63 -58.30
N VAL A 242 -21.22 -72.04 -57.59
CA VAL A 242 -19.99 -72.59 -58.20
C VAL A 242 -20.19 -74.05 -58.63
N SER A 243 -19.98 -74.30 -59.92
CA SER A 243 -20.12 -75.64 -60.53
C SER A 243 -18.83 -76.50 -60.46
N GLU A 244 -17.66 -75.90 -60.20
CA GLU A 244 -16.38 -76.62 -60.14
C GLU A 244 -16.19 -77.33 -58.78
N PRO A 245 -16.10 -78.69 -58.74
CA PRO A 245 -16.13 -79.43 -57.47
C PRO A 245 -14.96 -79.13 -56.52
N ILE A 246 -13.75 -78.90 -57.04
CA ILE A 246 -12.56 -78.64 -56.20
C ILE A 246 -12.68 -77.29 -55.48
N ILE A 247 -13.06 -76.24 -56.22
CA ILE A 247 -13.25 -74.88 -55.68
C ILE A 247 -14.38 -74.89 -54.64
N PHE A 248 -15.49 -75.56 -54.94
CA PHE A 248 -16.61 -75.69 -53.99
C PHE A 248 -16.19 -76.36 -52.68
N LEU A 249 -15.45 -77.48 -52.74
CA LEU A 249 -15.01 -78.19 -51.52
C LEU A 249 -14.03 -77.36 -50.69
N GLN A 250 -13.13 -76.59 -51.33
CA GLN A 250 -12.20 -75.70 -50.64
C GLN A 250 -12.93 -74.55 -49.93
N GLN A 251 -13.85 -73.87 -50.61
CA GLN A 251 -14.63 -72.76 -50.03
C GLN A 251 -15.62 -73.23 -48.96
N MET A 252 -16.21 -74.42 -49.14
CA MET A 252 -17.06 -75.05 -48.13
C MET A 252 -16.28 -75.37 -46.84
N GLN A 253 -15.01 -75.78 -46.93
CA GLN A 253 -14.17 -75.97 -45.76
C GLN A 253 -13.92 -74.65 -45.02
N GLU A 254 -13.54 -73.59 -45.74
CA GLU A 254 -13.31 -72.26 -45.18
C GLU A 254 -14.58 -71.70 -44.51
N PHE A 255 -15.75 -71.87 -45.14
CA PHE A 255 -17.04 -71.50 -44.57
C PHE A 255 -17.35 -72.26 -43.27
N ARG A 256 -17.09 -73.58 -43.23
CA ARG A 256 -17.28 -74.39 -42.02
C ARG A 256 -16.38 -73.93 -40.88
N GLU A 257 -15.12 -73.59 -41.17
CA GLU A 257 -14.19 -73.05 -40.18
C GLU A 257 -14.68 -71.72 -39.61
N LYS A 258 -15.16 -70.80 -40.46
CA LYS A 258 -15.75 -69.52 -40.02
C LYS A 258 -17.00 -69.70 -39.17
N ILE A 259 -17.92 -70.57 -39.57
CA ILE A 259 -19.12 -70.90 -38.78
C ILE A 259 -18.76 -71.55 -37.45
N LYS A 260 -17.72 -72.39 -37.41
CA LYS A 260 -17.23 -73.00 -36.17
C LYS A 260 -16.73 -71.94 -35.19
N VAL A 261 -15.90 -70.98 -35.65
CA VAL A 261 -15.41 -69.87 -34.82
C VAL A 261 -16.57 -69.02 -34.26
N ILE A 262 -17.59 -68.71 -35.07
CA ILE A 262 -18.77 -67.95 -34.62
C ILE A 262 -19.57 -68.70 -33.55
N LYS A 263 -19.75 -70.02 -33.71
CA LYS A 263 -20.51 -70.85 -32.75
C LYS A 263 -19.77 -71.11 -31.44
N GLU A 264 -18.44 -71.22 -31.50
CA GLU A 264 -17.60 -71.47 -30.33
C GLU A 264 -17.32 -70.19 -29.52
N THR A 265 -17.50 -69.00 -30.10
CA THR A 265 -17.32 -67.74 -29.38
C THR A 265 -18.60 -67.37 -28.60
N PRO A 266 -18.57 -67.35 -27.25
CA PRO A 266 -19.75 -67.03 -26.46
C PRO A 266 -20.11 -65.55 -26.59
N LEU A 267 -21.39 -65.25 -26.85
CA LEU A 267 -21.91 -63.89 -26.89
C LEU A 267 -21.80 -63.20 -25.52
N PRO A 268 -21.60 -61.87 -25.48
CA PRO A 268 -21.75 -61.09 -24.26
C PRO A 268 -23.10 -61.36 -23.57
N PRO A 269 -23.16 -61.42 -22.24
CA PRO A 269 -24.41 -61.62 -21.53
C PRO A 269 -25.40 -60.47 -21.82
N SER A 270 -26.65 -60.80 -22.15
CA SER A 270 -27.71 -59.82 -22.46
C SER A 270 -28.13 -58.94 -21.26
N ASN A 271 -27.60 -59.21 -20.08
CA ASN A 271 -27.94 -58.56 -18.81
C ASN A 271 -26.86 -57.57 -18.36
N LEU A 272 -26.02 -57.05 -19.26
CA LEU A 272 -25.20 -55.88 -18.93
C LEU A 272 -26.15 -54.76 -18.48
N PRO A 273 -25.90 -54.05 -17.37
CA PRO A 273 -26.84 -53.05 -16.87
C PRO A 273 -27.12 -52.02 -17.97
N SER A 274 -28.30 -52.09 -18.58
CA SER A 274 -28.78 -51.12 -19.56
C SER A 274 -29.17 -49.79 -18.91
N SER A 275 -29.15 -49.74 -17.57
CA SER A 275 -29.14 -48.52 -16.77
C SER A 275 -27.72 -47.94 -16.77
N PRO A 276 -27.55 -46.61 -16.86
CA PRO A 276 -26.24 -46.01 -16.71
C PRO A 276 -25.61 -46.49 -15.41
N LEU A 277 -24.34 -46.90 -15.49
CA LEU A 277 -23.52 -47.32 -14.33
C LEU A 277 -23.47 -46.26 -13.24
N MET A 278 -23.84 -45.02 -13.55
CA MET A 278 -23.97 -43.93 -12.61
C MET A 278 -25.35 -43.27 -12.70
N LYS A 279 -25.93 -42.92 -11.54
CA LYS A 279 -27.06 -41.98 -11.47
C LYS A 279 -26.58 -40.55 -11.76
N ASN A 280 -27.49 -39.68 -12.22
CA ASN A 280 -27.19 -38.27 -12.40
C ASN A 280 -26.66 -37.67 -11.10
N PHE A 281 -25.51 -37.01 -11.20
CA PHE A 281 -24.90 -36.30 -10.09
C PHE A 281 -25.67 -35.00 -9.82
N ASP A 282 -26.27 -34.91 -8.64
CA ASP A 282 -27.05 -33.75 -8.22
C ASP A 282 -26.21 -32.84 -7.31
N THR A 283 -25.99 -31.61 -7.75
CA THR A 283 -25.26 -30.57 -7.01
C THR A 283 -26.17 -29.65 -6.21
N SER A 284 -27.49 -29.88 -6.21
CA SER A 284 -28.46 -29.01 -5.52
C SER A 284 -28.14 -28.80 -4.03
N GLN A 285 -27.60 -29.83 -3.38
CA GLN A 285 -27.22 -29.79 -1.97
C GLN A 285 -25.93 -29.00 -1.69
N TRP A 286 -25.20 -28.58 -2.73
CA TRP A 286 -23.93 -27.88 -2.59
C TRP A 286 -24.09 -26.39 -2.29
N GLU A 287 -25.26 -25.82 -2.62
CA GLU A 287 -25.59 -24.42 -2.33
C GLU A 287 -25.67 -24.15 -0.82
N ASP A 288 -25.99 -25.16 -0.02
CA ASP A 288 -26.14 -25.07 1.44
C ASP A 288 -24.85 -25.43 2.21
N ILE A 289 -23.77 -25.80 1.52
CA ILE A 289 -22.54 -26.27 2.17
C ILE A 289 -21.77 -25.09 2.74
N LYS A 290 -21.52 -25.15 4.05
CA LYS A 290 -20.66 -24.20 4.72
C LYS A 290 -19.21 -24.45 4.33
N LEU A 291 -18.44 -23.37 4.28
CA LEU A 291 -17.02 -23.38 3.93
C LEU A 291 -16.18 -24.32 4.83
N VAL A 292 -16.58 -24.49 6.10
CA VAL A 292 -15.94 -25.42 7.06
C VAL A 292 -16.18 -26.90 6.70
N ASP A 293 -17.23 -27.18 5.93
CA ASP A 293 -17.67 -28.52 5.57
C ASP A 293 -17.27 -28.90 4.13
N VAL A 294 -16.46 -28.09 3.44
CA VAL A 294 -16.00 -28.36 2.06
C VAL A 294 -15.23 -29.69 1.98
N ASP A 295 -14.53 -30.07 3.04
CA ASP A 295 -13.83 -31.37 3.09
C ASP A 295 -14.77 -32.58 3.03
N LYS A 296 -16.07 -32.39 3.30
CA LYS A 296 -17.11 -33.43 3.22
C LYS A 296 -17.70 -33.59 1.82
N LEU A 297 -17.30 -32.74 0.87
CA LEU A 297 -17.68 -32.90 -0.53
C LEU A 297 -16.94 -34.09 -1.13
N SER A 298 -17.71 -35.07 -1.57
CA SER A 298 -17.22 -36.21 -2.32
C SER A 298 -18.27 -36.60 -3.34
N LEU A 299 -17.87 -37.36 -4.37
CA LEU A 299 -18.86 -38.06 -5.19
C LEU A 299 -19.67 -39.02 -4.30
N PRO A 300 -20.98 -39.19 -4.54
CA PRO A 300 -21.68 -40.36 -4.06
C PRO A 300 -21.02 -41.56 -4.73
N GLN A 301 -20.04 -42.14 -4.05
CA GLN A 301 -19.70 -43.53 -4.28
C GLN A 301 -20.98 -44.32 -4.05
N ASP A 302 -21.18 -45.34 -4.88
CA ASP A 302 -22.29 -46.29 -4.74
C ASP A 302 -22.17 -46.95 -3.35
N THR A 303 -22.68 -46.27 -2.32
CA THR A 303 -22.95 -46.87 -1.03
C THR A 303 -24.11 -47.80 -1.31
N GLY A 304 -23.77 -49.06 -1.62
CA GLY A 304 -24.70 -50.16 -1.45
C GLY A 304 -25.41 -49.94 -0.11
N SER A 305 -26.71 -49.71 -0.18
CA SER A 305 -27.63 -49.71 0.95
C SER A 305 -27.13 -49.02 2.24
N PHE A 306 -27.13 -47.69 2.29
CA PHE A 306 -27.38 -46.98 3.55
C PHE A 306 -28.75 -46.30 3.50
N ILE A 307 -29.78 -47.10 3.23
CA ILE A 307 -31.09 -46.80 3.83
C ILE A 307 -30.90 -47.07 5.31
N SER A 308 -30.66 -46.02 6.10
CA SER A 308 -30.79 -46.09 7.54
C SER A 308 -32.24 -46.47 7.86
N LYS A 309 -32.48 -47.78 7.98
CA LYS A 309 -33.63 -48.27 8.74
C LYS A 309 -33.37 -47.89 10.20
N ILE A 310 -33.68 -46.65 10.56
CA ILE A 310 -33.91 -46.28 11.94
C ILE A 310 -35.04 -47.21 12.41
N PRO A 311 -34.82 -48.04 13.42
CA PRO A 311 -35.85 -48.96 13.88
C PRO A 311 -37.07 -48.14 14.29
N TRP A 312 -38.24 -48.46 13.74
CA TRP A 312 -39.55 -47.83 14.02
C TRP A 312 -39.91 -47.76 15.52
N ARG A 313 -39.10 -48.36 16.41
CA ARG A 313 -39.21 -48.28 17.87
C ARG A 313 -38.69 -46.98 18.49
N LEU A 314 -37.87 -46.18 17.78
CA LEU A 314 -37.31 -44.91 18.33
C LEU A 314 -38.02 -43.65 17.81
N TYR A 315 -38.93 -43.80 16.84
CA TYR A 315 -39.76 -42.71 16.32
C TYR A 315 -40.58 -41.97 17.40
N PRO A 316 -41.24 -42.64 18.37
CA PRO A 316 -41.95 -41.90 19.42
C PRO A 316 -41.02 -41.14 20.38
N LEU A 317 -39.79 -41.63 20.60
CA LEU A 317 -38.79 -40.99 21.46
C LEU A 317 -38.24 -39.71 20.84
N PHE A 318 -38.02 -39.73 19.52
CA PHE A 318 -37.57 -38.56 18.76
C PHE A 318 -38.64 -37.46 18.70
N VAL A 319 -39.91 -37.85 18.58
CA VAL A 319 -41.05 -36.92 18.60
C VAL A 319 -41.24 -36.29 19.98
N VAL A 320 -41.06 -37.05 21.07
CA VAL A 320 -41.15 -36.52 22.45
C VAL A 320 -40.00 -35.55 22.77
N VAL A 321 -38.78 -35.83 22.31
CA VAL A 321 -37.63 -34.90 22.49
C VAL A 321 -37.84 -33.61 21.72
N ILE A 322 -38.38 -33.68 20.51
CA ILE A 322 -38.73 -32.48 19.73
C ILE A 322 -39.88 -31.71 20.38
N LEU A 323 -40.92 -32.38 20.89
CA LEU A 323 -42.03 -31.71 21.60
C LEU A 323 -41.60 -31.08 22.92
N LEU A 324 -40.68 -31.70 23.67
CA LEU A 324 -40.06 -31.13 24.88
C LEU A 324 -39.16 -29.95 24.54
N GLY A 325 -38.36 -30.06 23.47
CA GLY A 325 -37.56 -28.96 22.95
C GLY A 325 -38.42 -27.77 22.51
N LEU A 326 -39.55 -28.04 21.85
CA LEU A 326 -40.52 -27.02 21.45
C LEU A 326 -41.26 -26.44 22.66
N LEU A 327 -41.55 -27.19 23.72
CA LEU A 327 -42.09 -26.66 24.98
C LEU A 327 -41.10 -25.70 25.68
N VAL A 328 -39.80 -26.00 25.62
CA VAL A 328 -38.73 -25.12 26.12
C VAL A 328 -38.55 -23.88 25.23
N PHE A 329 -38.73 -24.02 23.91
CA PHE A 329 -38.55 -22.93 22.94
C PHE A 329 -39.80 -22.03 22.78
N PHE A 330 -41.01 -22.57 23.01
CA PHE A 330 -42.30 -21.86 22.94
C PHE A 330 -42.84 -21.40 24.30
N SER A 331 -41.98 -21.24 25.32
CA SER A 331 -42.30 -20.46 26.52
C SER A 331 -41.70 -19.03 26.46
N PRO A 332 -42.08 -18.14 25.52
CA PRO A 332 -41.73 -16.74 25.63
C PRO A 332 -42.73 -16.03 26.56
N ALA A 333 -42.63 -16.26 27.87
CA ALA A 333 -43.36 -15.47 28.87
C ALA A 333 -42.80 -15.54 30.32
N ILE A 334 -41.60 -16.08 30.57
CA ILE A 334 -41.04 -16.18 31.94
C ILE A 334 -39.67 -15.51 32.00
N PHE A 335 -39.58 -14.30 31.46
CA PHE A 335 -38.44 -13.39 31.61
C PHE A 335 -38.91 -12.10 32.25
N LEU A 336 -39.48 -12.20 33.47
CA LEU A 336 -39.67 -11.10 34.42
C LEU A 336 -40.30 -11.67 35.70
N GLU A 337 -39.52 -12.42 36.49
CA GLU A 337 -39.52 -12.39 37.96
C GLU A 337 -38.59 -13.47 38.53
N TRP A 338 -37.94 -13.14 39.65
CA TRP A 338 -37.08 -14.01 40.44
C TRP A 338 -37.87 -15.19 41.06
N SER A 339 -37.98 -16.33 40.39
CA SER A 339 -38.40 -17.57 41.08
C SER A 339 -37.89 -18.89 40.48
N VAL A 340 -37.05 -18.87 39.45
CA VAL A 340 -36.61 -20.10 38.74
C VAL A 340 -35.81 -21.08 39.63
N PHE A 341 -35.32 -20.65 40.79
CA PHE A 341 -34.57 -21.52 41.70
C PHE A 341 -35.46 -22.50 42.49
N ASP A 342 -36.73 -22.17 42.79
CA ASP A 342 -37.63 -23.10 43.51
C ASP A 342 -38.18 -24.21 42.60
N GLU A 343 -38.39 -23.93 41.31
CA GLU A 343 -38.90 -24.94 40.36
C GLU A 343 -37.85 -26.00 40.00
N ILE A 344 -36.56 -25.64 39.94
CA ILE A 344 -35.48 -26.61 39.65
C ILE A 344 -35.31 -27.61 40.81
N ALA A 345 -35.49 -27.18 42.06
CA ALA A 345 -35.46 -28.08 43.23
C ALA A 345 -36.62 -29.07 43.20
N THR A 346 -37.83 -28.64 42.83
CA THR A 346 -38.98 -29.55 42.67
C THR A 346 -38.82 -30.53 41.51
N TRP A 347 -38.08 -30.16 40.47
CA TRP A 347 -37.76 -31.05 39.36
C TRP A 347 -36.74 -32.14 39.74
N LYS A 348 -35.77 -31.80 40.61
CA LYS A 348 -34.82 -32.76 41.20
C LYS A 348 -35.52 -33.80 42.07
N ASP A 349 -36.53 -33.39 42.85
CA ASP A 349 -37.36 -34.30 43.66
C ASP A 349 -38.31 -35.15 42.79
N ASN A 350 -38.80 -34.62 41.66
CA ASN A 350 -39.59 -35.41 40.72
C ASN A 350 -38.76 -36.41 39.90
N LEU A 351 -37.52 -36.09 39.55
CA LEU A 351 -36.60 -36.99 38.84
C LEU A 351 -36.13 -38.15 39.73
N SER A 352 -35.87 -37.89 41.01
CA SER A 352 -35.55 -38.95 41.98
C SER A 352 -36.74 -39.88 42.23
N ASN A 353 -37.98 -39.37 42.25
CA ASN A 353 -39.19 -40.19 42.26
C ASN A 353 -39.44 -40.95 40.94
N PHE A 354 -39.05 -40.39 39.79
CA PHE A 354 -39.12 -41.08 38.49
C PHE A 354 -38.12 -42.26 38.41
N SER A 355 -37.01 -42.17 39.13
CA SER A 355 -36.00 -43.24 39.24
C SER A 355 -36.56 -44.51 39.91
N LEU A 356 -37.49 -44.37 40.86
CA LEU A 356 -38.15 -45.48 41.55
C LEU A 356 -39.13 -46.28 40.67
N TYR A 357 -39.59 -45.71 39.55
CA TYR A 357 -40.52 -46.38 38.62
C TYR A 357 -39.80 -47.22 37.53
N LEU A 358 -38.48 -47.12 37.44
CA LEU A 358 -37.64 -47.77 36.43
C LEU A 358 -36.66 -48.77 37.06
N THR A 359 -37.17 -49.76 37.80
CA THR A 359 -36.39 -50.95 38.17
C THR A 359 -36.19 -51.89 36.98
N ARG A 360 -35.45 -51.44 35.93
CA ARG A 360 -34.88 -52.35 34.91
C ARG A 360 -33.64 -51.86 34.14
N SER A 361 -32.95 -50.83 34.60
CA SER A 361 -31.58 -50.54 34.11
C SER A 361 -30.92 -49.51 35.01
N ALA A 362 -30.34 -49.96 36.13
CA ALA A 362 -29.64 -49.10 37.08
C ALA A 362 -28.53 -48.28 36.39
N ASP A 363 -27.77 -48.90 35.49
CA ASP A 363 -26.61 -48.28 34.83
C ASP A 363 -26.98 -47.10 33.90
N PHE A 364 -28.14 -47.15 33.23
CA PHE A 364 -28.57 -46.07 32.32
C PHE A 364 -29.10 -44.85 33.07
N VAL A 365 -29.75 -45.07 34.22
CA VAL A 365 -30.25 -43.99 35.07
C VAL A 365 -29.08 -43.29 35.77
N GLU A 366 -28.09 -44.02 36.27
CA GLU A 366 -26.91 -43.42 36.90
C GLU A 366 -26.10 -42.57 35.92
N GLN A 367 -25.92 -43.07 34.69
CA GLN A 367 -25.16 -42.34 33.67
C GLN A 367 -25.91 -41.11 33.14
N SER A 368 -27.23 -41.17 33.02
CA SER A 368 -28.02 -40.00 32.64
C SER A 368 -28.05 -38.94 33.75
N VAL A 369 -28.15 -39.33 35.03
CA VAL A 369 -28.04 -38.40 36.17
C VAL A 369 -26.68 -37.71 36.19
N PHE A 370 -25.59 -38.44 35.96
CA PHE A 370 -24.23 -37.87 35.90
C PHE A 370 -24.06 -36.83 34.79
N TYR A 371 -24.55 -37.12 33.58
CA TYR A 371 -24.48 -36.16 32.48
C TYR A 371 -25.35 -34.92 32.74
N TRP A 372 -26.52 -35.09 33.36
CA TRP A 372 -27.36 -33.97 33.76
C TRP A 372 -26.71 -33.08 34.82
N GLU A 373 -26.02 -33.66 35.80
CA GLU A 373 -25.30 -32.93 36.84
C GLU A 373 -24.15 -32.09 36.26
N GLN A 374 -23.37 -32.65 35.32
CA GLN A 374 -22.35 -31.89 34.59
C GLN A 374 -22.92 -30.75 33.76
N LEU A 375 -24.09 -30.97 33.14
CA LEU A 375 -24.75 -29.95 32.32
C LEU A 375 -25.27 -28.81 33.19
N THR A 376 -25.83 -29.10 34.36
CA THR A 376 -26.28 -28.09 35.32
C THR A 376 -25.13 -27.28 35.90
N ASP A 377 -24.00 -27.92 36.22
CA ASP A 377 -22.80 -27.23 36.72
C ASP A 377 -22.20 -26.31 35.64
N GLY A 378 -22.13 -26.78 34.39
CA GLY A 378 -21.69 -25.99 33.25
C GLY A 378 -22.57 -24.75 33.03
N LEU A 379 -23.89 -24.93 33.12
CA LEU A 379 -24.86 -23.83 33.01
C LEU A 379 -24.76 -22.84 34.18
N PHE A 380 -24.48 -23.31 35.39
CA PHE A 380 -24.27 -22.45 36.57
C PHE A 380 -23.01 -21.58 36.41
N ILE A 381 -21.89 -22.17 36.00
CA ILE A 381 -20.63 -21.43 35.74
C ILE A 381 -20.82 -20.41 34.61
N PHE A 382 -21.53 -20.80 33.56
CA PHE A 382 -21.84 -19.89 32.45
C PHE A 382 -22.71 -18.71 32.92
N SER A 383 -23.71 -18.96 33.77
CA SER A 383 -24.56 -17.93 34.37
C SER A 383 -23.77 -16.96 35.25
N GLU A 384 -22.87 -17.46 36.11
CA GLU A 384 -22.00 -16.61 36.93
C GLU A 384 -21.09 -15.72 36.09
N ARG A 385 -20.49 -16.27 35.02
CA ARG A 385 -19.67 -15.48 34.09
C ARG A 385 -20.49 -14.42 33.37
N LEU A 386 -21.72 -14.74 32.97
CA LEU A 386 -22.62 -13.77 32.35
C LEU A 386 -22.94 -12.64 33.32
N LYS A 387 -23.25 -12.96 34.59
CA LYS A 387 -23.47 -11.96 35.64
C LYS A 387 -22.25 -11.07 35.83
N SER A 388 -21.05 -11.64 35.97
CA SER A 388 -19.81 -10.87 36.09
C SER A 388 -19.58 -9.97 34.88
N PHE A 389 -19.84 -10.46 33.67
CA PHE A 389 -19.69 -9.68 32.45
C PHE A 389 -20.67 -8.51 32.40
N THR A 390 -21.95 -8.74 32.72
CA THR A 390 -22.95 -7.67 32.78
C THR A 390 -22.62 -6.61 33.83
N LEU A 391 -22.05 -7.01 34.98
CA LEU A 391 -21.67 -6.10 36.05
C LEU A 391 -20.45 -5.24 35.64
N VAL A 392 -19.49 -5.82 34.92
CA VAL A 392 -18.36 -5.08 34.33
C VAL A 392 -18.84 -4.09 33.27
N VAL A 393 -19.77 -4.50 32.41
CA VAL A 393 -20.36 -3.61 31.39
C VAL A 393 -21.12 -2.46 32.06
N LEU A 394 -21.95 -2.74 33.08
CA LEU A 394 -22.67 -1.71 33.84
C LEU A 394 -21.73 -0.76 34.55
N ASN A 395 -20.65 -1.24 35.18
CA ASN A 395 -19.64 -0.38 35.80
C ASN A 395 -18.92 0.50 34.78
N ASN A 396 -18.51 -0.06 33.64
CA ASN A 396 -17.87 0.71 32.57
C ASN A 396 -18.81 1.77 31.99
N VAL A 397 -20.10 1.45 31.83
CA VAL A 397 -21.13 2.40 31.38
C VAL A 397 -21.36 3.49 32.44
N ALA A 398 -21.42 3.14 33.72
CA ALA A 398 -21.56 4.10 34.80
C ALA A 398 -20.34 5.03 34.91
N GLU A 399 -19.13 4.50 34.77
CA GLU A 399 -17.88 5.27 34.77
C GLU A 399 -17.81 6.20 33.55
N PHE A 400 -18.24 5.71 32.37
CA PHE A 400 -18.38 6.52 31.16
C PHE A 400 -19.35 7.67 31.36
N VAL A 401 -20.55 7.40 31.89
CA VAL A 401 -21.58 8.43 32.16
C VAL A 401 -21.07 9.47 33.17
N CYS A 402 -20.37 9.04 34.23
CA CYS A 402 -19.78 9.95 35.23
C CYS A 402 -18.63 10.79 34.66
N LYS A 403 -17.76 10.21 33.82
CA LYS A 403 -16.59 10.89 33.24
C LYS A 403 -16.98 11.95 32.22
N TYR A 404 -18.07 11.75 31.50
CA TYR A 404 -18.53 12.65 30.44
C TYR A 404 -19.71 13.55 30.87
N LYS A 405 -20.14 13.51 32.14
CA LYS A 405 -21.27 14.30 32.69
C LYS A 405 -22.49 14.28 31.75
N LEU A 406 -22.86 13.11 31.27
CA LEU A 406 -23.97 12.93 30.33
C LEU A 406 -25.35 12.93 31.02
N LEU A 407 -25.41 13.34 32.29
CA LEU A 407 -26.61 13.54 33.09
C LEU A 407 -26.51 14.84 33.90
#